data_AF-A0A445F3L7-F1
#
_entry.id   AF-A0A445F3L7-F1
#
_cell.length_a   1.000
_cell.length_b   1.000
_cell.length_c   1.000
_cell.angle_alpha   90.00
_cell.angle_beta   90.00
_cell.angle_gamma   90.00
#
_symmetry.space_group_name_H-M   'P 1'
#
loop_
_entity.id
_entity.type
_entity.pdbx_description
1 polymer ?
#
loop_
_entity_poly.entity_id
_entity_poly.type
_entity_poly.pdbx_seq_one_letter_code
_entity_poly.pdbx_strand_id
1 'polypeptide(L)' 'GLHPYVILFHWDVPQALEDEYGGFLSPHIVDDFRDYAKLCFKEFDNRVKHWITLNELRSVSKNGYANGRFAPGRCSDCLW' A
#
# COMPACT_ATOMS: atom_id res chain seq x y z
N GLY A 1 20.63 13.35 -16.37
CA GLY A 1 19.52 12.38 -16.35
C GLY A 1 18.40 12.89 -15.46
N LEU A 2 17.21 12.30 -15.55
CA LEU A 2 16.09 12.61 -14.64
C LEU A 2 16.27 11.91 -13.29
N HIS A 3 15.84 12.54 -12.20
CA HIS A 3 15.88 11.95 -10.86
C HIS A 3 14.54 11.27 -10.55
N PRO A 4 14.49 9.94 -10.32
CA PRO A 4 13.25 9.26 -10.02
C PRO A 4 12.80 9.49 -8.57
N TYR A 5 11.49 9.68 -8.41
CA TYR A 5 10.79 9.67 -7.13
C TYR A 5 9.87 8.46 -7.12
N VAL A 6 10.21 7.46 -6.33
CA VAL A 6 9.51 6.16 -6.34
C VAL A 6 8.58 6.07 -5.14
N ILE A 7 7.33 5.72 -5.42
CA ILE A 7 6.33 5.38 -4.42
C ILE A 7 6.30 3.86 -4.31
N LEU A 8 6.53 3.32 -3.11
CA LEU A 8 6.52 1.86 -2.89
C LEU A 8 5.11 1.27 -2.96
N PHE A 9 4.13 1.98 -2.41
CA PHE A 9 2.73 1.55 -2.37
C PHE A 9 1.80 2.66 -2.84
N HIS A 10 1.01 2.35 -3.87
CA HIS A 10 0.05 3.26 -4.47
C HIS A 10 -1.34 2.63 -4.52
N TRP A 11 -1.78 2.13 -3.37
CA TRP A 11 -3.14 1.59 -3.11
C TRP A 11 -3.37 0.16 -3.63
N ASP A 12 -2.33 -0.46 -4.15
CA ASP A 12 -2.28 -1.75 -4.82
C ASP A 12 -1.86 -2.86 -3.85
N VAL A 13 -2.70 -3.15 -2.85
CA VAL A 13 -2.47 -4.30 -1.96
C VAL A 13 -2.58 -5.58 -2.80
N PRO A 14 -1.60 -6.51 -2.73
CA PRO A 14 -1.74 -7.79 -3.39
C PRO A 14 -3.01 -8.51 -2.92
N GLN A 15 -3.86 -8.95 -3.86
CA GLN A 15 -5.14 -9.62 -3.54
C GLN A 15 -4.97 -10.80 -2.58
N ALA A 16 -3.87 -11.57 -2.73
CA ALA A 16 -3.56 -12.68 -1.83
C ALA A 16 -3.45 -12.26 -0.35
N LEU A 17 -2.89 -11.10 -0.05
CA LEU A 17 -2.75 -10.60 1.33
C LEU A 17 -4.08 -10.06 1.87
N GLU A 18 -4.91 -9.46 0.98
CA GLU A 18 -6.27 -9.08 1.33
C GLU A 18 -7.13 -10.32 1.66
N ASP A 19 -7.02 -11.38 0.86
CA ASP A 19 -7.74 -12.64 1.07
C ASP A 19 -7.25 -13.42 2.31
N GLU A 20 -5.93 -13.43 2.54
CA GLU A 20 -5.31 -14.21 3.62
C GLU A 20 -5.57 -13.59 5.00
N TYR A 21 -5.44 -12.28 5.14
CA TYR A 21 -5.54 -11.61 6.44
C TYR A 21 -6.19 -10.22 6.41
N GLY A 22 -6.82 -9.81 5.31
CA GLY A 22 -7.48 -8.50 5.20
C GLY A 22 -6.52 -7.34 5.00
N GLY A 23 -5.34 -7.60 4.42
CA GLY A 23 -4.39 -6.57 4.00
C GLY A 23 -4.01 -5.63 5.14
N PHE A 24 -4.26 -4.34 4.97
CA PHE A 24 -3.89 -3.31 5.95
C PHE A 24 -4.68 -3.36 7.27
N LEU A 25 -5.69 -4.22 7.39
CA LEU A 25 -6.39 -4.44 8.67
C LEU A 25 -5.63 -5.36 9.63
N SER A 26 -4.67 -6.14 9.14
CA SER A 26 -3.87 -7.05 9.97
C SER A 26 -2.48 -6.47 10.25
N PRO A 27 -1.93 -6.67 11.46
CA PRO A 27 -0.54 -6.30 11.75
C PRO A 27 0.49 -7.10 10.92
N HIS A 28 0.11 -8.24 10.32
CA HIS A 28 1.01 -9.03 9.46
C HIS A 28 1.50 -8.23 8.24
N ILE A 29 0.72 -7.25 7.75
CA ILE A 29 1.10 -6.38 6.64
C ILE A 29 2.40 -5.62 6.89
N VAL A 30 2.77 -5.40 8.16
CA VAL A 30 3.98 -4.68 8.54
C VAL A 30 5.23 -5.46 8.13
N ASP A 31 5.23 -6.77 8.38
CA ASP A 31 6.36 -7.64 8.05
C ASP A 31 6.48 -7.83 6.54
N ASP A 32 5.37 -8.09 5.85
CA ASP A 32 5.34 -8.26 4.39
C ASP A 32 5.75 -6.98 3.66
N PHE A 33 5.22 -5.82 4.08
CA PHE A 33 5.58 -4.53 3.48
C PHE A 33 7.04 -4.18 3.74
N ARG A 34 7.57 -4.49 4.92
CA ARG A 34 9.00 -4.31 5.23
C ARG A 34 9.87 -5.15 4.30
N ASP A 35 9.52 -6.40 4.08
CA ASP A 35 10.35 -7.31 3.29
C ASP A 35 10.26 -6.98 1.78
N TYR A 36 9.09 -6.54 1.31
CA TYR A 36 8.94 -5.88 0.00
C TYR A 36 9.82 -4.64 -0.14
N ALA A 37 9.78 -3.71 0.82
CA ALA A 37 10.58 -2.49 0.78
C ALA A 37 12.09 -2.77 0.78
N LYS A 38 12.55 -3.74 1.59
CA LYS A 38 13.95 -4.19 1.60
C LYS A 38 14.39 -4.71 0.24
N LEU A 39 13.55 -5.50 -0.43
CA LEU A 39 13.82 -5.99 -1.78
C LEU A 39 13.94 -4.81 -2.77
N CYS A 40 13.00 -3.88 -2.75
CA CYS A 40 13.04 -2.69 -3.62
C CYS A 40 14.30 -1.85 -3.38
N PHE A 41 14.67 -1.58 -2.13
CA PHE A 41 15.90 -0.83 -1.84
C PHE A 41 17.13 -1.58 -2.34
N LYS A 42 17.22 -2.89 -2.11
CA LYS A 42 18.36 -3.69 -2.60
C LYS A 42 18.50 -3.62 -4.14
N GLU A 43 17.40 -3.75 -4.88
CA GLU A 43 17.44 -3.82 -6.35
C GLU A 43 17.56 -2.45 -7.04
N PHE A 44 17.11 -1.37 -6.38
CA PHE A 44 17.00 -0.05 -7.00
C PHE A 44 17.84 1.06 -6.33
N ASP A 45 18.56 0.78 -5.24
CA ASP A 45 19.37 1.79 -4.52
C ASP A 45 20.39 2.50 -5.42
N ASN A 46 20.94 1.82 -6.43
CA ASN A 46 21.90 2.43 -7.35
C ASN A 46 21.30 3.52 -8.25
N ARG A 47 19.97 3.59 -8.39
CA ARG A 47 19.27 4.51 -9.31
C ARG A 47 18.27 5.43 -8.62
N VAL A 48 17.72 5.02 -7.47
CA VAL A 48 16.64 5.74 -6.79
C VAL A 48 17.15 6.30 -5.47
N LYS A 49 17.10 7.64 -5.35
CA LYS A 49 17.52 8.38 -4.15
C LYS A 49 16.36 9.02 -3.39
N HIS A 50 15.16 9.06 -3.99
CA HIS A 50 13.96 9.62 -3.38
C HIS A 50 12.87 8.55 -3.31
N TRP A 51 12.46 8.24 -2.08
CA TRP A 51 11.50 7.19 -1.78
C TRP A 51 10.33 7.77 -1.00
N ILE A 52 9.13 7.35 -1.40
CA ILE A 52 7.87 7.60 -0.71
C ILE A 52 7.31 6.23 -0.37
N THR A 53 6.96 6.00 0.89
CA THR A 53 6.49 4.68 1.34
C THR A 53 5.04 4.45 0.93
N LEU A 54 4.13 5.26 1.42
CA LEU A 54 2.68 5.11 1.24
C LEU A 54 2.10 6.37 0.61
N ASN A 55 1.44 6.23 -0.54
CA ASN A 55 0.73 7.35 -1.15
C ASN A 55 -0.61 7.60 -0.46
N GLU A 56 -0.89 8.87 -0.15
CA GLU A 56 -2.21 9.34 0.31
C GLU A 56 -2.89 8.44 1.35
N LEU A 57 -2.22 8.21 2.48
CA LEU A 57 -2.71 7.37 3.58
C LEU A 57 -4.18 7.62 3.96
N ARG A 58 -4.60 8.89 4.01
CA ARG A 58 -5.98 9.26 4.33
C ARG A 58 -6.97 8.72 3.29
N SER A 59 -6.61 8.73 2.00
CA SER A 59 -7.45 8.24 0.92
C SER A 59 -7.66 6.73 1.06
N VAL A 60 -6.60 5.96 1.30
CA VAL A 60 -6.68 4.50 1.50
C VAL A 60 -7.52 4.16 2.72
N SER A 61 -7.24 4.76 3.87
CA SER A 61 -7.97 4.44 5.10
C SER A 61 -9.45 4.83 5.00
N LYS A 62 -9.76 6.04 4.52
CA LYS A 62 -11.15 6.53 4.46
C LYS A 62 -11.94 5.89 3.33
N ASN A 63 -11.42 5.91 2.10
CA ASN A 63 -12.18 5.45 0.95
C ASN A 63 -12.11 3.94 0.76
N GLY A 64 -11.06 3.26 1.24
CA GLY A 64 -10.95 1.80 1.20
C GLY A 64 -11.72 1.08 2.31
N TYR A 65 -11.83 1.67 3.51
CA TYR A 65 -12.33 0.96 4.71
C TYR A 65 -13.47 1.63 5.47
N ALA A 66 -13.81 2.90 5.18
CA ALA A 66 -14.97 3.56 5.79
C ALA A 66 -16.09 3.81 4.77
N ASN A 67 -15.76 4.45 3.65
CA ASN A 67 -16.73 4.78 2.61
C ASN A 67 -16.94 3.65 1.58
N GLY A 68 -16.03 2.68 1.51
CA GLY A 68 -16.03 1.60 0.50
C GLY A 68 -15.84 2.04 -0.97
N ARG A 69 -15.52 3.30 -1.27
CA ARG A 69 -15.42 3.82 -2.65
C ARG A 69 -14.19 3.32 -3.41
N PHE A 70 -13.11 2.99 -2.72
CA PHE A 70 -11.88 2.44 -3.30
C PHE A 70 -11.71 1.00 -2.85
N ALA A 71 -10.88 0.22 -3.54
CA ALA A 71 -10.45 -1.09 -3.05
C ALA A 71 -9.87 -0.97 -1.62
N PRO A 72 -10.13 -1.94 -0.73
CA PRO A 72 -10.87 -3.19 -0.94
C PRO A 72 -12.41 -3.05 -0.87
N GLY A 73 -12.95 -1.84 -0.75
CA GLY A 73 -14.39 -1.59 -0.81
C GLY A 73 -15.14 -1.92 0.49
N ARG A 74 -14.46 -1.82 1.64
CA ARG A 74 -15.00 -2.16 2.96
C ARG A 74 -15.65 -0.95 3.63
N CYS A 75 -16.73 -1.22 4.36
CA CYS A 75 -17.55 -0.25 5.06
C CYS A 75 -18.54 -0.97 5.98
N SER A 76 -19.10 -0.27 6.97
CA SER A 76 -20.19 -0.80 7.80
C SER A 76 -21.55 -0.64 7.11
N ASP A 77 -21.83 0.55 6.56
CA ASP A 77 -23.11 0.93 5.97
C ASP A 77 -22.90 1.52 4.56
N CYS A 78 -22.31 0.77 3.63
CA CYS A 78 -22.18 1.29 2.26
C CYS A 78 -23.56 1.55 1.66
N LEU A 79 -23.86 2.82 1.44
CA LEU A 79 -24.95 3.30 0.62
C LEU A 79 -24.54 3.12 -0.85
N TRP A 80 -24.59 1.89 -1.34
CA TRP A 80 -24.57 1.64 -2.79
C TRP A 80 -25.92 2.00 -3.38
#